data_AF-A0A2M8NDQ5-F1
#
_entry.id   AF-A0A2M8NDQ5-F1
#
_cell.length_a   1.000
_cell.length_b   1.000
_cell.length_c   1.000
_cell.angle_alpha   90.00
_cell.angle_beta   90.00
_cell.angle_gamma   90.00
#
_symmetry.space_group_name_H-M   'P 1'
#
loop_
_entity.id
_entity.type
_entity.pdbx_description
1 polymer ?
#
loop_
_entity_poly.entity_id
_entity_poly.type
_entity_poly.pdbx_seq_one_letter_code
_entity_poly.pdbx_strand_id
1 'polypeptide(L)'
;MEALRQAFEAIIAACDTLLKSSLTEQQQGDVLAMRQAVQDISKHVDSAAAQLPKPPTNLVATVRSPLTILIGYAEVLLDRTTLDDTQRHHVATILREARPLLSQIENAFGLDQDRTEPLA
;
A
#
# COMPACT_ATOMS: atom_id res chain seq x y z
N MET A 1 11.84 -4.51 8.06
CA MET A 1 10.77 -5.41 7.60
C MET A 1 9.55 -5.39 8.50
N GLU A 2 9.70 -5.43 9.83
CA GLU A 2 8.55 -5.45 10.75
C GLU A 2 7.63 -4.22 10.62
N ALA A 3 8.19 -3.01 10.46
CA ALA A 3 7.40 -1.79 10.24
C ALA A 3 6.57 -1.83 8.94
N LEU A 4 7.10 -2.39 7.84
CA LEU A 4 6.36 -2.55 6.59
C LEU A 4 5.17 -3.48 6.77
N ARG A 5 5.40 -4.60 7.46
CA ARG A 5 4.34 -5.58 7.76
C ARG A 5 3.24 -4.97 8.61
N GLN A 6 3.59 -4.23 9.66
CA GLN A 6 2.61 -3.55 10.50
C GLN A 6 1.76 -2.54 9.72
N ALA A 7 2.38 -1.78 8.80
CA ALA A 7 1.65 -0.85 7.94
C ALA A 7 0.69 -1.57 6.98
N PHE A 8 1.09 -2.69 6.37
CA PHE A 8 0.19 -3.52 5.57
C PHE A 8 -0.99 -4.06 6.37
N GLU A 9 -0.73 -4.60 7.56
CA GLU A 9 -1.76 -5.13 8.46
C GLU A 9 -2.75 -4.03 8.88
N ALA A 10 -2.27 -2.82 9.19
CA ALA A 10 -3.11 -1.68 9.52
C ALA A 10 -4.03 -1.26 8.37
N ILE A 11 -3.51 -1.21 7.14
CA ILE A 11 -4.30 -0.88 5.95
C ILE A 11 -5.37 -1.96 5.70
N ILE A 12 -5.01 -3.24 5.78
CA ILE A 12 -5.95 -4.36 5.58
C ILE A 12 -7.05 -4.32 6.64
N ALA A 13 -6.70 -4.10 7.91
CA ALA A 13 -7.68 -3.99 8.99
C ALA A 13 -8.63 -2.80 8.82
N ALA A 14 -8.13 -1.66 8.33
CA ALA A 14 -8.95 -0.51 8.00
C ALA A 14 -9.95 -0.82 6.86
N CYS A 15 -9.49 -1.49 5.79
CA CYS A 15 -10.37 -1.97 4.72
C CYS A 15 -11.43 -2.96 5.25
N ASP A 16 -11.04 -3.93 6.08
CA ASP A 16 -11.97 -4.91 6.66
C ASP A 16 -13.05 -4.25 7.52
N THR A 17 -12.71 -3.16 8.20
CA THR A 17 -13.67 -2.41 9.02
C THR A 17 -14.62 -1.58 8.14
N LEU A 18 -14.09 -0.95 7.09
CA LEU A 18 -14.90 -0.26 6.07
C LEU A 18 -15.89 -1.21 5.39
N LEU A 19 -15.48 -2.44 5.05
CA LEU A 19 -16.36 -3.43 4.41
C LEU A 19 -17.49 -3.94 5.33
N LYS A 20 -17.31 -3.86 6.65
CA LYS A 20 -18.36 -4.16 7.64
C LYS A 20 -19.32 -2.99 7.86
N SER A 21 -19.01 -1.82 7.31
CA SER A 21 -19.78 -0.59 7.46
C SER A 21 -20.83 -0.47 6.36
N SER A 22 -21.78 0.44 6.56
CA SER A 22 -22.83 0.78 5.58
C SER A 22 -22.26 1.60 4.42
N LEU A 23 -21.49 0.95 3.56
CA LEU A 23 -21.00 1.51 2.30
C LEU A 23 -21.98 1.23 1.16
N THR A 24 -22.02 2.10 0.15
CA THR A 24 -22.71 1.82 -1.11
C THR A 24 -22.02 0.67 -1.85
N GLU A 25 -22.71 -0.03 -2.75
CA GLU A 25 -22.13 -1.14 -3.54
C GLU A 25 -20.84 -0.71 -4.28
N GLN A 26 -20.82 0.50 -4.84
CA GLN A 26 -19.64 1.05 -5.50
C GLN A 26 -18.47 1.21 -4.51
N GLN A 27 -18.72 1.82 -3.35
CA GLN A 27 -17.70 2.00 -2.32
C GLN A 27 -17.19 0.66 -1.76
N GLN A 28 -18.07 -0.34 -1.62
CA GLN A 28 -17.66 -1.69 -1.22
C GLN A 28 -16.74 -2.31 -2.27
N GLY A 29 -17.07 -2.17 -3.57
CA GLY A 29 -16.22 -2.59 -4.67
C GLY A 29 -14.84 -1.93 -4.63
N ASP A 30 -14.81 -0.61 -4.40
CA ASP A 30 -13.56 0.16 -4.32
C ASP A 30 -12.70 -0.28 -3.12
N VAL A 31 -13.30 -0.45 -1.93
CA VAL A 31 -12.59 -0.90 -0.73
C VAL A 31 -12.10 -2.36 -0.88
N LEU A 32 -12.86 -3.24 -1.54
CA LEU A 32 -12.42 -4.59 -1.88
C LEU A 32 -11.20 -4.57 -2.80
N ALA A 33 -11.23 -3.75 -3.85
CA ALA A 33 -10.11 -3.60 -4.77
C ALA A 33 -8.86 -3.07 -4.05
N MET A 34 -9.01 -2.06 -3.18
CA MET A 34 -7.93 -1.55 -2.35
C MET A 34 -7.34 -2.63 -1.44
N ARG A 35 -8.19 -3.39 -0.73
CA ARG A 35 -7.77 -4.49 0.13
C ARG A 35 -6.97 -5.53 -0.65
N GLN A 36 -7.45 -5.94 -1.82
CA GLN A 36 -6.78 -6.93 -2.65
C GLN A 36 -5.41 -6.42 -3.12
N ALA A 37 -5.34 -5.17 -3.59
CA ALA A 37 -4.07 -4.56 -4.01
C ALA A 37 -3.02 -4.57 -2.88
N VAL A 38 -3.42 -4.21 -1.65
CA VAL A 38 -2.52 -4.20 -0.47
C VAL A 38 -2.02 -5.60 -0.14
N GLN A 39 -2.89 -6.60 -0.21
CA GLN A 39 -2.52 -7.99 0.03
C GLN A 39 -1.52 -8.49 -1.01
N ASP A 40 -1.70 -8.15 -2.28
CA ASP A 40 -0.78 -8.57 -3.33
C ASP A 40 0.56 -7.85 -3.22
N ILE A 41 0.57 -6.55 -2.90
CA ILE A 41 1.79 -5.82 -2.57
C ILE A 41 2.53 -6.47 -1.39
N SER A 42 1.82 -6.79 -0.30
CA SER A 42 2.42 -7.41 0.88
C SER A 42 3.12 -8.72 0.52
N LYS A 43 2.48 -9.58 -0.30
CA LYS A 43 3.08 -10.83 -0.77
C LYS A 43 4.35 -10.58 -1.61
N HIS A 44 4.33 -9.58 -2.49
CA HIS A 44 5.51 -9.22 -3.29
C HIS A 44 6.67 -8.75 -2.41
N VAL A 45 6.37 -7.93 -1.40
CA VAL A 45 7.38 -7.45 -0.43
C VAL A 45 7.93 -8.60 0.40
N ASP A 46 7.08 -9.49 0.92
CA ASP A 46 7.51 -10.67 1.70
C ASP A 46 8.36 -11.63 0.86
N SER A 47 7.97 -11.87 -0.39
CA SER A 47 8.72 -12.70 -1.33
C SER A 47 10.09 -12.10 -1.66
N ALA A 48 10.17 -10.78 -1.82
CA ALA A 48 11.44 -10.11 -2.06
C ALA A 48 12.34 -10.08 -0.82
N ALA A 49 11.77 -9.91 0.37
CA ALA A 49 12.50 -9.97 1.63
C ALA A 49 13.14 -11.34 1.85
N ALA A 50 12.46 -12.42 1.45
CA ALA A 50 13.01 -13.78 1.49
C ALA A 50 14.18 -14.01 0.52
N GLN A 51 14.34 -13.16 -0.50
CA GLN A 51 15.41 -13.23 -1.51
C GLN A 51 16.59 -12.30 -1.19
N LEU A 52 16.58 -11.63 -0.03
CA LEU A 52 17.71 -10.80 0.39
C LEU A 52 19.01 -11.63 0.51
N PRO A 53 20.15 -11.07 0.09
CA PRO A 53 20.39 -9.66 -0.26
C PRO A 53 20.11 -9.28 -1.72
N LYS A 54 19.61 -10.19 -2.58
CA LYS A 54 19.38 -9.94 -4.01
C LYS A 54 17.87 -9.94 -4.33
N PRO A 55 17.13 -8.90 -3.93
CA PRO A 55 15.71 -8.80 -4.24
C PRO A 55 15.49 -8.62 -5.76
N PRO A 56 14.29 -8.91 -6.27
CA PRO A 56 13.96 -8.70 -7.69
C PRO A 56 14.15 -7.24 -8.10
N THR A 57 14.83 -7.00 -9.22
CA THR A 57 15.17 -5.64 -9.68
C THR A 57 13.95 -4.78 -10.00
N ASN A 58 12.82 -5.41 -10.32
CA ASN A 58 11.55 -4.75 -10.66
C ASN A 58 10.57 -4.64 -9.49
N LEU A 59 10.94 -5.01 -8.26
CA LEU A 59 10.01 -5.00 -7.13
C LEU A 59 9.42 -3.61 -6.87
N VAL A 60 10.27 -2.58 -6.82
CA VAL A 60 9.83 -1.21 -6.53
C VAL A 60 8.83 -0.73 -7.58
N ALA A 61 9.08 -1.00 -8.86
CA ALA A 61 8.14 -0.66 -9.93
C ALA A 61 6.81 -1.44 -9.80
N THR A 62 6.89 -2.73 -9.48
CA THR A 62 5.73 -3.61 -9.27
C THR A 62 4.85 -3.13 -8.12
N VAL A 63 5.45 -2.59 -7.06
CA VAL A 63 4.74 -2.15 -5.85
C VAL A 63 4.29 -0.68 -5.92
N ARG A 64 5.07 0.19 -6.57
CA ARG A 64 4.78 1.63 -6.67
C ARG A 64 3.44 1.90 -7.35
N SER A 65 3.17 1.23 -8.46
CA SER A 65 1.93 1.42 -9.24
C SER A 65 0.67 1.14 -8.41
N PRO A 66 0.48 -0.06 -7.81
CA PRO A 66 -0.71 -0.36 -7.02
C PRO A 66 -0.82 0.50 -5.74
N LEU A 67 0.29 0.88 -5.09
CA LEU A 67 0.24 1.78 -3.94
C LEU A 67 -0.21 3.20 -4.31
N THR A 68 0.24 3.70 -5.46
CA THR A 68 -0.17 5.01 -5.96
C THR A 68 -1.66 5.03 -6.26
N ILE A 69 -2.17 3.98 -6.89
CA ILE A 69 -3.60 3.81 -7.18
C ILE A 69 -4.41 3.78 -5.88
N LEU A 70 -3.96 3.02 -4.87
CA LEU A 70 -4.62 2.96 -3.56
C LEU A 70 -4.70 4.32 -2.88
N ILE A 71 -3.61 5.10 -2.91
CA ILE A 71 -3.58 6.45 -2.35
C ILE A 71 -4.61 7.33 -3.06
N GLY A 72 -4.62 7.30 -4.40
CA GLY A 72 -5.58 8.08 -5.19
C GLY A 72 -7.05 7.71 -4.89
N TYR A 73 -7.37 6.43 -4.75
CA TYR A 73 -8.72 6.01 -4.37
C TYR A 73 -9.11 6.46 -2.96
N ALA A 74 -8.21 6.32 -1.99
CA ALA A 74 -8.46 6.78 -0.63
C ALA A 74 -8.65 8.30 -0.54
N GLU A 75 -7.91 9.08 -1.34
CA GLU A 75 -8.11 10.52 -1.47
C GLU A 75 -9.50 10.85 -2.05
N VAL A 76 -9.91 10.15 -3.12
CA VAL A 76 -11.24 10.32 -3.72
C VAL A 76 -12.36 9.99 -2.73
N LEU A 77 -12.21 8.92 -1.94
CA LEU A 77 -13.19 8.53 -0.92
C LEU A 77 -13.36 9.60 0.17
N LEU A 78 -12.27 10.26 0.60
CA LEU A 78 -12.34 11.33 1.59
C LEU A 78 -12.96 12.63 1.06
N ASP A 79 -12.70 12.94 -0.20
CA ASP A 79 -13.08 14.21 -0.83
C ASP A 79 -14.52 14.19 -1.37
N ARG A 80 -14.92 13.09 -2.04
CA ARG A 80 -16.12 13.06 -2.88
C ARG A 80 -17.29 12.27 -2.30
N THR A 81 -17.15 11.69 -1.11
CA THR A 81 -18.18 10.84 -0.52
C THR A 81 -18.55 11.30 0.88
N THR A 82 -19.85 11.23 1.19
CA THR A 82 -20.35 11.36 2.56
C THR A 82 -19.99 10.11 3.34
N LEU A 83 -18.84 10.18 4.00
CA LEU A 83 -18.40 9.18 4.97
C LEU A 83 -18.81 9.61 6.38
N ASP A 84 -19.24 8.66 7.19
CA ASP A 84 -19.36 8.89 8.63
C ASP A 84 -17.97 9.05 9.30
N ASP A 85 -17.94 9.46 10.56
CA ASP A 85 -16.68 9.72 11.29
C ASP A 85 -15.79 8.47 11.39
N THR A 86 -16.39 7.28 11.51
CA THR A 86 -15.66 6.01 11.62
C THR A 86 -15.04 5.65 10.27
N GLN A 87 -15.83 5.74 9.20
CA GLN A 87 -15.36 5.50 7.83
C GLN A 87 -14.25 6.50 7.45
N ARG A 88 -14.45 7.79 7.74
CA ARG A 88 -13.44 8.82 7.52
C ARG A 88 -12.14 8.53 8.27
N HIS A 89 -12.23 8.07 9.52
CA HIS A 89 -11.08 7.67 10.31
C HIS A 89 -10.29 6.50 9.67
N HIS A 90 -11.00 5.50 9.15
CA HIS A 90 -10.36 4.36 8.49
C HIS A 90 -9.73 4.74 7.15
N VAL A 91 -10.40 5.54 6.31
CA VAL A 91 -9.79 6.02 5.05
C VAL A 91 -8.58 6.91 5.33
N ALA A 92 -8.64 7.77 6.37
CA ALA A 92 -7.50 8.55 6.80
C ALA A 92 -6.34 7.68 7.31
N THR A 93 -6.63 6.58 7.99
CA THR A 93 -5.62 5.57 8.40
C THR A 93 -4.96 4.96 7.17
N ILE A 94 -5.72 4.56 6.15
CA ILE A 94 -5.16 4.02 4.91
C ILE A 94 -4.16 5.00 4.28
N LEU A 95 -4.50 6.29 4.17
CA LEU A 95 -3.59 7.30 3.63
C LEU A 95 -2.36 7.53 4.51
N ARG A 96 -2.55 7.56 5.83
CA ARG A 96 -1.45 7.77 6.79
C ARG A 96 -0.42 6.66 6.69
N GLU A 97 -0.84 5.41 6.48
CA GLU A 97 0.07 4.27 6.38
C GLU A 97 0.63 4.08 4.96
N ALA A 98 -0.18 4.29 3.91
CA ALA A 98 0.24 4.01 2.52
C ALA A 98 1.34 4.95 2.01
N ARG A 99 1.31 6.24 2.38
CA ARG A 99 2.34 7.21 1.97
C ARG A 99 3.74 6.87 2.49
N PRO A 100 3.97 6.68 3.80
CA PRO A 100 5.28 6.31 4.31
C PRO A 100 5.68 4.91 3.86
N LEU A 101 4.73 3.99 3.66
CA LEU A 101 5.01 2.64 3.17
C LEU A 101 5.70 2.67 1.79
N LEU A 102 5.24 3.50 0.85
CA LEU A 102 5.88 3.62 -0.46
C LEU A 102 7.35 4.04 -0.33
N SER A 103 7.62 5.08 0.46
CA SER A 103 8.99 5.56 0.70
C SER A 103 9.86 4.51 1.39
N GLN A 104 9.31 3.76 2.34
CA GLN A 104 10.03 2.68 3.02
C GLN A 104 10.40 1.54 2.06
N ILE A 105 9.51 1.17 1.14
CA ILE A 105 9.78 0.13 0.13
C ILE A 105 10.84 0.61 -0.85
N GLU A 106 10.76 1.87 -1.29
CA GLU A 106 11.79 2.48 -2.14
C GLU A 106 13.15 2.54 -1.45
N ASN A 107 13.21 2.85 -0.16
CA ASN A 107 14.46 2.85 0.59
C ASN A 107 15.01 1.44 0.84
N ALA A 108 14.13 0.47 1.14
CA ALA A 108 14.53 -0.90 1.45
C ALA A 108 15.00 -1.69 0.22
N PHE A 109 14.48 -1.36 -0.97
CA PHE A 109 14.71 -2.15 -2.19
C PHE A 109 15.19 -1.32 -3.40
N GLY A 110 15.20 0.01 -3.29
CA GLY A 110 15.42 0.93 -4.43
C GLY A 110 16.66 1.83 -4.34
N LEU A 111 17.41 1.84 -3.24
CA LEU A 111 18.67 2.59 -3.13
C LEU A 111 19.88 1.66 -3.16
N ASP A 112 20.11 1.00 -4.30
CA ASP A 112 21.43 0.46 -4.68
C ASP A 112 21.56 0.06 -6.17
N GLN A 113 20.61 0.40 -7.05
CA GLN A 113 20.69 -0.01 -8.47
C GLN A 113 21.45 0.97 -9.39
N ASP A 114 21.86 2.14 -8.90
CA ASP A 114 22.61 3.15 -9.69
C ASP A 114 24.07 3.35 -9.24
N ARG A 115 24.59 2.48 -8.35
CA ARG A 115 26.00 2.47 -7.93
C ARG A 115 26.80 1.31 -8.53
N THR A 116 26.58 1.03 -9.82
CA THR A 116 27.63 0.43 -10.64
C THR A 116 28.28 1.55 -11.45
N GLU A 117 29.33 2.13 -10.86
CA GLU A 117 30.31 2.90 -11.62
C GLU A 117 30.71 2.11 -12.88
N PRO A 118 30.79 2.73 -14.07
CA PRO A 118 31.58 2.13 -15.14
C PRO A 118 33.04 2.18 -14.69
N LEU A 119 33.61 1.03 -14.33
CA LEU A 119 35.06 0.91 -14.26
C LEU A 119 35.62 1.19 -15.66
N ALA A 120 36.47 2.22 -15.71
CA ALA A 120 37.16 2.75 -16.86
C ALA A 120 37.99 1.70 -17.63
#